data_AF-A0A502GPT5-F1
#
_entry.id   AF-A0A502GPT5-F1
#
_cell.length_a   1.000
_cell.length_b   1.000
_cell.length_c   1.000
_cell.angle_alpha   90.00
_cell.angle_beta   90.00
_cell.angle_gamma   90.00
#
_symmetry.space_group_name_H-M   'P 1'
#
loop_
_entity.id
_entity.type
_entity.pdbx_description
1 polymer ?
#
loop_
_entity_poly.entity_id
_entity_poly.type
_entity_poly.pdbx_seq_one_letter_code
_entity_poly.pdbx_strand_id
1 'polypeptide(L)' 'MSVENASPELQLAVDLIYLLESNEIAPETALAALEIVRRDYQEKLKASKNTLSVSYL' A
#
# COMPACT_ATOMS: atom_id res chain seq x y z
N MET A 1 -20.95 -19.74 -4.05
CA MET A 1 -20.18 -19.31 -2.87
C MET A 1 -19.36 -18.12 -3.30
N SER A 2 -19.83 -16.94 -2.93
CA SER A 2 -19.52 -15.65 -3.55
C SER A 2 -18.40 -14.97 -2.77
N VAL A 3 -17.16 -15.10 -3.26
CA VAL A 3 -15.96 -14.37 -2.78
C VAL A 3 -15.83 -12.97 -3.42
N GLU A 4 -16.86 -12.53 -4.11
CA GLU A 4 -17.06 -11.23 -4.76
C GLU A 4 -17.13 -10.00 -3.80
N ASN A 5 -16.75 -10.18 -2.53
CA ASN A 5 -16.62 -9.10 -1.53
C ASN A 5 -15.21 -9.07 -0.91
N ALA A 6 -14.18 -9.47 -1.64
CA ALA A 6 -12.82 -9.13 -1.23
C ALA A 6 -12.69 -7.60 -1.26
N SER A 7 -12.41 -6.99 -0.10
CA SER A 7 -12.08 -5.56 -0.05
C SER A 7 -11.00 -5.25 -1.10
N PRO A 8 -11.03 -4.09 -1.77
CA PRO A 8 -10.06 -3.75 -2.82
C PRO A 8 -8.60 -3.86 -2.34
N GLU A 9 -8.38 -3.69 -1.04
CA GLU A 9 -7.08 -3.94 -0.37
C GLU A 9 -6.61 -5.40 -0.44
N LEU A 10 -7.51 -6.38 -0.30
CA LEU A 10 -7.19 -7.81 -0.32
C LEU A 10 -6.82 -8.24 -1.74
N GLN A 11 -7.61 -7.81 -2.73
CA GLN A 11 -7.34 -8.08 -4.14
C GLN A 11 -5.96 -7.54 -4.54
N LEU A 12 -5.68 -6.28 -4.18
CA LEU A 12 -4.39 -5.64 -4.45
C LEU A 12 -3.23 -6.36 -3.76
N ALA A 13 -3.42 -6.85 -2.54
CA ALA A 13 -2.40 -7.62 -1.84
C ALA A 13 -2.07 -8.93 -2.57
N VAL A 14 -3.08 -9.65 -3.07
CA VAL A 14 -2.89 -10.88 -3.85
C VAL A 14 -2.14 -10.59 -5.16
N ASP A 15 -2.53 -9.54 -5.89
CA ASP A 15 -1.85 -9.14 -7.12
C ASP A 15 -0.38 -8.74 -6.87
N LEU A 16 -0.10 -8.03 -5.77
CA LEU A 16 1.27 -7.68 -5.37
C LEU A 16 2.12 -8.90 -5.05
N ILE A 17 1.58 -9.85 -4.28
CA ILE A 17 2.29 -11.08 -3.92
C ILE A 17 2.59 -11.88 -5.19
N TYR A 18 1.60 -12.05 -6.07
CA TYR A 18 1.78 -12.75 -7.34
C TYR A 18 2.85 -12.11 -8.21
N LEU A 19 2.89 -10.77 -8.28
CA LEU A 19 3.93 -10.04 -9.01
C LEU A 19 5.31 -10.29 -8.41
N LEU A 20 5.44 -10.21 -7.09
CA LEU A 20 6.71 -10.41 -6.39
C LEU A 20 7.25 -11.83 -6.57
N GLU A 21 6.37 -12.85 -6.46
CA GLU A 21 6.72 -14.25 -6.70
C GLU A 21 7.11 -14.49 -8.16
N SER A 22 6.37 -13.91 -9.11
CA SER A 22 6.67 -14.01 -10.55
C SER A 22 8.00 -13.39 -10.94
N ASN A 23 8.51 -12.43 -10.15
CA ASN A 23 9.81 -11.80 -10.33
C ASN A 23 10.90 -12.45 -9.45
N GLU A 24 10.63 -13.60 -8.82
CA GLU A 24 11.55 -14.33 -7.94
C GLU A 24 12.13 -13.47 -6.80
N ILE A 25 11.36 -12.48 -6.33
CA ILE A 25 11.80 -11.58 -5.26
C ILE A 25 11.77 -12.32 -3.93
N ALA A 26 12.90 -12.33 -3.24
CA ALA A 26 12.98 -12.92 -1.90
C ALA A 26 11.97 -12.25 -0.94
N PRO A 27 11.27 -13.02 -0.09
CA PRO A 27 10.27 -12.47 0.84
C PRO A 27 10.81 -11.37 1.75
N GLU A 28 12.08 -11.47 2.15
CA GLU A 28 12.78 -10.44 2.93
C GLU A 28 12.88 -9.10 2.18
N THR A 29 13.24 -9.13 0.90
CA THR A 29 13.34 -7.96 0.03
C THR A 29 11.95 -7.39 -0.26
N ALA A 30 10.97 -8.25 -0.50
CA ALA A 30 9.58 -7.85 -0.68
C ALA A 30 9.03 -7.12 0.56
N LEU A 31 9.26 -7.65 1.77
CA LEU A 31 8.86 -7.01 3.02
C LEU A 31 9.54 -5.64 3.20
N ALA A 32 10.84 -5.56 2.94
CA ALA A 32 11.57 -4.29 3.00
C ALA A 32 11.01 -3.24 2.02
N ALA A 33 10.69 -3.65 0.79
CA ALA A 33 10.07 -2.77 -0.20
C ALA A 33 8.66 -2.32 0.21
N LEU A 34 7.85 -3.23 0.75
CA LEU A 34 6.50 -2.91 1.25
C LEU A 34 6.56 -1.92 2.42
N GLU A 35 7.55 -2.01 3.32
CA GLU A 35 7.75 -1.04 4.39
C GLU A 35 8.06 0.36 3.86
N ILE A 36 8.87 0.46 2.80
CA ILE A 36 9.17 1.74 2.14
C ILE A 36 7.90 2.32 1.51
N VAL A 37 7.14 1.50 0.77
CA VAL A 37 5.87 1.91 0.15
C VAL A 37 4.88 2.36 1.23
N ARG A 38 4.72 1.59 2.32
CA ARG A 38 3.86 1.95 3.44
C ARG A 38 4.22 3.32 4.00
N ARG A 39 5.52 3.58 4.21
CA ARG A 39 5.98 4.87 4.74
C ARG A 39 5.70 6.02 3.76
N ASP A 40 5.90 5.82 2.47
CA ASP A 40 5.61 6.83 1.45
C ASP A 40 4.12 7.20 1.41
N TYR A 41 3.23 6.20 1.44
CA TYR A 41 1.79 6.45 1.53
C TYR A 41 1.38 7.11 2.85
N GLN A 42 1.99 6.72 3.98
CA GLN A 42 1.77 7.39 5.26
C GLN A 42 2.18 8.87 5.22
N GLU A 43 3.31 9.19 4.61
CA GLU A 43 3.76 10.58 4.43
C GLU A 43 2.81 11.34 3.49
N LYS A 44 2.34 10.74 2.39
CA LYS A 44 1.32 11.34 1.51
C LYS A 44 0.01 11.61 2.23
N LEU A 45 -0.44 10.70 3.10
CA LEU A 45 -1.65 10.90 3.92
C LEU A 45 -1.46 12.03 4.94
N LYS A 46 -0.28 12.15 5.55
CA LYS A 46 0.05 13.26 6.46
C LYS A 46 0.14 14.59 5.71
N ALA A 47 0.79 14.61 4.54
CA ALA A 47 0.89 15.79 3.69
C ALA A 47 -0.49 16.26 3.23
N SER A 48 -1.39 15.33 2.86
CA SER A 48 -2.78 15.64 2.51
C SER A 48 -3.57 16.24 3.69
N LYS A 49 -3.31 15.80 4.93
CA LYS A 49 -3.90 16.41 6.13
C LYS A 49 -3.33 17.79 6.46
N ASN A 50 -2.08 18.08 6.08
CA ASN A 50 -1.43 19.36 6.38
C ASN A 50 -1.90 20.51 5.48
N THR A 51 -2.49 20.22 4.31
CA THR A 51 -3.03 21.27 3.41
C THR A 51 -4.38 21.83 3.87
N LEU A 52 -5.09 21.13 4.77
CA LEU A 52 -6.42 21.55 5.24
C LEU A 52 -6.40 22.44 6.49
N SER A 53 -5.24 22.69 7.11
CA SER A 53 -5.13 23.45 8.37
C SER A 53 -4.69 24.91 8.19
N VAL A 54 -4.32 25.36 6.99
CA VAL A 54 -3.77 26.72 6.76
C VAL A 54 -4.80 27.72 6.21
N SER A 55 -6.09 27.38 6.19
CA SER A 55 -7.17 28.30 5.75
C SER A 55 -7.98 28.89 6.91
N TYR A 56 -7.33 29.29 8.00
CA TYR A 56 -7.96 30.06 9.10
C TYR A 56 -6.98 31.03 9.79
N LEU A 57 -6.21 31.79 9.02
CA LEU A 57 -5.60 33.07 9.43
C LEU A 57 -5.71 34.06 8.28
#